data_AF-A0A9E5UU08-F1
#
_entry.id   AF-A0A9E5UU08-F1
#
_cell.length_a   1.000
_cell.length_b   1.000
_cell.length_c   1.000
_cell.angle_alpha   90.00
_cell.angle_beta   90.00
_cell.angle_gamma   90.00
#
_symmetry.space_group_name_H-M   'P 1'
#
loop_
_entity.id
_entity.type
_entity.pdbx_description
1 polymer ?
#
loop_
_entity_poly.entity_id
_entity_poly.type
_entity_poly.pdbx_seq_one_letter_code
_entity_poly.pdbx_strand_id
1 'polypeptide(L)'
;MIISLLFCTTAIAQPVIIQMEKNRGIWEVPCKLNGIPMKFIFDTGASQVSISMTEALFLLKNGHLNKEDILGTNYSSIANGDIVQGSSILIRELDVANLKLYNVRANIIHTENAPLLLGGSALEKLGTYQIDPNKGVLTILNGNNYDFSTNQSQETSRNLPSQNQKLPNNLKIGPYSDEGVAYAWYEIDGREVYGYIDKNKNILLPFEYEFAFTFFDGQAVVKKNGRVFKINRQGQKVSDFEP
;
A
#
# COMPACT_ATOMS: atom_id res chain seq x y z
N MET A 1 -46.24 13.76 -35.92
CA MET A 1 -44.98 14.00 -35.19
C MET A 1 -44.89 12.94 -34.10
N ILE A 2 -44.12 11.87 -34.32
CA ILE A 2 -43.97 10.77 -33.36
C ILE A 2 -42.85 11.18 -32.40
N ILE A 3 -43.20 11.44 -31.14
CA ILE A 3 -42.23 11.70 -30.07
C ILE A 3 -41.75 10.33 -29.58
N SER A 4 -40.58 9.92 -30.04
CA SER A 4 -39.88 8.75 -29.51
C SER A 4 -39.21 9.16 -28.20
N LEU A 5 -39.78 8.74 -27.07
CA LEU A 5 -39.18 8.94 -25.75
C LEU A 5 -38.07 7.91 -25.56
N LEU A 6 -36.82 8.35 -25.74
CA LEU A 6 -35.64 7.53 -25.51
C LEU A 6 -35.41 7.41 -23.98
N PHE A 7 -35.92 6.34 -23.36
CA PHE A 7 -35.57 6.01 -21.98
C PHE A 7 -34.12 5.53 -21.94
N CYS A 8 -33.20 6.41 -21.59
CA CYS A 8 -31.84 6.04 -21.23
C CYS A 8 -31.88 5.42 -19.82
N THR A 9 -32.05 4.10 -19.74
CA THR A 9 -31.93 3.40 -18.46
C THR A 9 -30.45 3.36 -18.09
N THR A 10 -30.05 4.15 -17.10
CA THR A 10 -28.73 3.97 -16.47
C THR A 10 -28.73 2.62 -15.79
N ALA A 11 -27.91 1.68 -16.27
CA ALA A 11 -27.69 0.41 -15.59
C ALA A 11 -27.07 0.68 -14.21
N ILE A 12 -27.83 0.45 -13.14
CA ILE A 12 -27.28 0.49 -11.79
C ILE A 12 -26.42 -0.76 -11.64
N ALA A 13 -25.13 -0.59 -11.37
CA ALA A 13 -24.23 -1.70 -11.10
C ALA A 13 -24.78 -2.50 -9.91
N GLN A 14 -25.07 -3.78 -10.13
CA GLN A 14 -25.61 -4.62 -9.07
C GLN A 14 -24.57 -4.82 -7.97
N PRO A 15 -24.99 -4.90 -6.69
CA PRO A 15 -24.08 -5.21 -5.60
C PRO A 15 -23.37 -6.55 -5.81
N VAL A 16 -22.08 -6.57 -5.53
CA VAL A 16 -21.29 -7.81 -5.51
C VAL A 16 -21.35 -8.39 -4.10
N ILE A 17 -21.88 -9.60 -3.98
CA ILE A 17 -22.06 -10.31 -2.71
C ILE A 17 -20.97 -11.37 -2.59
N ILE A 18 -20.19 -11.28 -1.52
CA ILE A 18 -19.07 -12.16 -1.24
C ILE A 18 -19.40 -12.94 0.03
N GLN A 19 -19.49 -14.27 -0.11
CA GLN A 19 -19.58 -15.16 1.03
C GLN A 19 -18.19 -15.31 1.65
N MET A 20 -18.02 -14.79 2.86
CA MET A 20 -16.79 -14.98 3.63
C MET A 20 -16.79 -16.35 4.32
N GLU A 21 -15.59 -16.85 4.59
CA GLU A 21 -15.37 -18.09 5.31
C GLU A 21 -14.89 -17.80 6.73
N LYS A 22 -15.43 -18.49 7.73
CA LYS A 22 -15.01 -18.31 9.12
C LYS A 22 -14.00 -19.37 9.51
N ASN A 23 -12.79 -18.96 9.87
CA ASN A 23 -11.72 -19.85 10.30
C ASN A 23 -11.14 -19.35 11.63
N ARG A 24 -11.20 -20.19 12.68
CA ARG A 24 -10.70 -19.87 14.04
C ARG A 24 -11.16 -18.50 14.59
N GLY A 25 -12.39 -18.10 14.25
CA GLY A 25 -12.99 -16.83 14.69
C GLY A 25 -12.73 -15.63 13.78
N ILE A 26 -11.90 -15.78 12.75
CA ILE A 26 -11.57 -14.73 11.79
C ILE A 26 -12.34 -14.96 10.48
N TRP A 27 -12.77 -13.87 9.85
CA TRP A 27 -13.40 -13.90 8.54
C TRP A 27 -12.35 -13.77 7.43
N GLU A 28 -12.39 -14.73 6.51
CA GLU A 28 -11.55 -14.80 5.32
C GLU A 28 -12.39 -14.50 4.07
N VAL A 29 -11.88 -13.63 3.22
CA VAL A 29 -12.43 -13.26 1.91
C VAL A 29 -11.75 -14.12 0.85
N PRO A 30 -12.49 -14.92 0.07
CA PRO A 30 -11.94 -15.65 -1.05
C PRO A 30 -11.56 -14.67 -2.18
N CYS A 31 -10.31 -14.74 -2.63
CA CYS A 31 -9.78 -13.92 -3.71
C CYS A 31 -8.96 -14.78 -4.69
N LYS A 32 -8.51 -14.20 -5.80
CA LYS A 32 -7.45 -14.79 -6.63
C LYS A 32 -6.32 -13.79 -6.81
N LEU A 33 -5.10 -14.21 -6.47
CA LEU A 33 -3.88 -13.45 -6.70
C LEU A 33 -3.23 -13.98 -7.97
N ASN A 34 -3.18 -13.15 -9.03
CA ASN A 34 -2.67 -13.53 -10.35
C ASN A 34 -3.26 -14.87 -10.86
N GLY A 35 -4.57 -15.05 -10.64
CA GLY A 35 -5.34 -16.23 -11.02
C GLY A 35 -5.32 -17.39 -10.01
N ILE A 36 -4.46 -17.36 -8.98
CA ILE A 36 -4.38 -18.40 -7.95
C ILE A 36 -5.37 -18.11 -6.82
N PRO A 37 -6.31 -19.03 -6.51
CA PRO A 37 -7.22 -18.89 -5.37
C PRO A 37 -6.47 -18.78 -4.04
N MET A 38 -6.83 -17.78 -3.25
CA MET A 38 -6.26 -17.49 -1.94
C MET A 38 -7.34 -16.96 -1.00
N LYS A 39 -7.11 -17.06 0.31
CA LYS A 39 -8.05 -16.57 1.34
C LYS A 39 -7.39 -15.45 2.13
N PHE A 40 -7.94 -14.25 2.04
CA PHE A 40 -7.41 -13.07 2.70
C PHE A 40 -8.23 -12.72 3.93
N ILE A 41 -7.59 -12.46 5.05
CA ILE A 41 -8.24 -11.81 6.19
C ILE A 41 -8.54 -10.37 5.80
N PHE A 42 -9.79 -9.94 5.99
CA PHE A 42 -10.12 -8.54 5.87
C PHE A 42 -9.58 -7.78 7.08
N ASP A 43 -8.65 -6.86 6.85
CA ASP A 43 -7.99 -6.09 7.90
C ASP A 43 -8.18 -4.59 7.68
N THR A 44 -9.10 -3.98 8.45
CA THR A 44 -9.35 -2.53 8.41
C THR A 44 -8.20 -1.72 9.02
N GLY A 45 -7.34 -2.35 9.82
CA GLY A 45 -6.14 -1.72 10.41
C GLY A 45 -4.95 -1.71 9.46
N ALA A 46 -4.94 -2.59 8.46
CA ALA A 46 -3.95 -2.59 7.39
C ALA A 46 -4.39 -1.68 6.23
N SER A 47 -3.50 -0.79 5.79
CA SER A 47 -3.71 -0.08 4.53
C SER A 47 -3.38 -0.95 3.30
N GLN A 48 -2.51 -1.94 3.47
CA GLN A 48 -1.86 -2.67 2.38
C GLN A 48 -2.33 -4.12 2.26
N VAL A 49 -2.15 -4.67 1.06
CA VAL A 49 -2.21 -6.13 0.86
C VAL A 49 -0.91 -6.74 1.37
N SER A 50 -0.99 -7.83 2.14
CA SER A 50 0.20 -8.60 2.52
C SER A 50 0.05 -10.08 2.22
N ILE A 51 1.16 -10.72 1.89
CA ILE A 51 1.26 -12.17 1.72
C ILE A 51 2.47 -12.73 2.46
N SER A 52 2.49 -14.03 2.74
CA SER A 52 3.66 -14.67 3.35
C SER A 52 4.74 -14.98 2.31
N MET A 53 5.94 -15.31 2.80
CA MET A 53 7.03 -15.78 1.96
C MET A 53 6.70 -17.11 1.25
N THR A 54 5.89 -17.97 1.88
CA THR A 54 5.47 -19.26 1.29
C THR A 54 4.61 -19.03 0.06
N GLU A 55 3.61 -18.15 0.15
CA GLU A 55 2.76 -17.81 -0.99
C GLU A 55 3.55 -17.10 -2.09
N ALA A 56 4.41 -16.15 -1.74
CA ALA A 56 5.27 -15.47 -2.72
C ALA A 56 6.15 -16.46 -3.49
N LEU A 57 6.80 -17.40 -2.78
CA LEU A 57 7.64 -18.43 -3.39
C LEU A 57 6.82 -19.41 -4.23
N PHE A 58 5.63 -19.79 -3.78
CA PHE A 58 4.71 -20.62 -4.56
C PHE A 58 4.34 -19.94 -5.88
N LEU A 59 3.97 -18.66 -5.85
CA LEU A 59 3.62 -17.90 -7.06
C LEU A 59 4.81 -17.79 -8.02
N LEU A 60 6.01 -17.50 -7.50
CA LEU A 60 7.25 -17.45 -8.30
C LEU A 60 7.56 -18.79 -8.97
N LYS A 61 7.49 -19.89 -8.22
CA LYS A 61 7.81 -21.23 -8.74
C LYS A 61 6.85 -21.69 -9.82
N ASN A 62 5.60 -21.22 -9.78
CA ASN A 62 4.57 -21.60 -10.73
C ASN A 62 4.32 -20.56 -11.83
N GLY A 63 5.15 -19.51 -11.92
CA GLY A 63 5.02 -18.48 -12.98
C GLY A 63 3.84 -17.53 -12.81
N HIS A 64 3.23 -17.48 -11.62
CA HIS A 64 2.18 -16.53 -11.26
C HIS A 64 2.74 -15.24 -10.63
N LEU A 65 4.04 -15.18 -10.36
CA LEU A 65 4.78 -13.97 -10.02
C LEU A 65 6.12 -14.05 -10.75
N ASN A 66 6.60 -12.93 -11.30
CA ASN A 66 7.89 -12.87 -11.99
C ASN A 66 8.93 -12.15 -11.12
N LYS A 67 10.22 -12.37 -11.40
CA LYS A 67 11.32 -11.67 -10.69
C LYS A 67 11.24 -10.14 -10.82
N GLU A 68 10.75 -9.66 -11.97
CA GLU A 68 10.52 -8.24 -12.24
C GLU A 68 9.39 -7.62 -11.41
N ASP A 69 8.50 -8.45 -10.86
CA ASP A 69 7.42 -8.00 -9.98
C ASP A 69 7.93 -7.78 -8.54
N ILE A 70 9.21 -8.07 -8.23
CA ILE A 70 9.83 -7.83 -6.93
C ILE A 70 10.45 -6.43 -6.93
N LEU A 71 9.89 -5.53 -6.13
CA LEU A 71 10.20 -4.09 -6.15
C LEU A 71 11.33 -3.72 -5.17
N GLY A 72 11.65 -4.60 -4.21
CA GLY A 72 12.78 -4.41 -3.29
C GLY A 72 12.49 -4.88 -1.88
N THR A 73 13.46 -4.67 -0.99
CA THR A 73 13.31 -4.93 0.45
C THR A 73 12.69 -3.72 1.13
N ASN A 74 11.72 -3.95 1.99
CA ASN A 74 11.13 -2.95 2.88
C ASN A 74 11.20 -3.48 4.33
N TYR A 75 10.93 -2.62 5.29
CA TYR A 75 10.86 -2.99 6.70
C TYR A 75 9.48 -2.59 7.21
N SER A 76 8.81 -3.49 7.92
CA SER A 76 7.47 -3.27 8.49
C SER A 76 7.51 -3.57 9.98
N SER A 77 6.75 -2.83 10.76
CA SER A 77 6.55 -3.17 12.16
C SER A 77 5.27 -3.98 12.33
N ILE A 78 5.35 -5.03 13.12
CA ILE A 78 4.21 -5.86 13.50
C ILE A 78 3.68 -5.43 14.88
N ALA A 79 2.54 -5.97 15.30
CA ALA A 79 1.76 -5.51 16.46
C ALA A 79 2.45 -5.60 17.85
N ASN A 80 3.68 -6.08 17.91
CA ASN A 80 4.51 -6.12 19.13
C ASN A 80 5.74 -5.19 19.03
N GLY A 81 5.87 -4.46 17.92
CA GLY A 81 6.87 -3.43 17.73
C GLY A 81 8.15 -3.90 17.08
N ASP A 82 8.28 -5.20 16.87
CA ASP A 82 9.40 -5.77 16.16
C ASP A 82 9.41 -5.26 14.72
N ILE A 83 10.60 -4.88 14.26
CA ILE A 83 10.84 -4.53 12.86
C ILE A 83 11.12 -5.84 12.12
N VAL A 84 10.19 -6.21 11.25
CA VAL A 84 10.30 -7.38 10.37
C VAL A 84 10.74 -6.91 8.99
N GLN A 85 11.78 -7.55 8.47
CA GLN A 85 12.18 -7.39 7.08
C GLN A 85 11.09 -7.98 6.17
N GLY A 86 10.70 -7.22 5.16
CA GLY A 86 9.75 -7.62 4.15
C GLY A 86 10.31 -7.45 2.74
N SER A 87 9.50 -7.75 1.74
CA SER A 87 9.78 -7.34 0.37
C SER A 87 8.53 -6.79 -0.29
N SER A 88 8.66 -5.68 -1.00
CA SER A 88 7.57 -5.14 -1.80
C SER A 88 7.45 -5.89 -3.12
N ILE A 89 6.23 -6.21 -3.51
CA ILE A 89 5.91 -6.82 -4.80
C ILE A 89 4.79 -6.09 -5.52
N LEU A 90 4.74 -6.29 -6.83
CA LEU A 90 3.64 -5.89 -7.69
C LEU A 90 2.75 -7.10 -7.99
N ILE A 91 1.56 -7.13 -7.40
CA ILE A 91 0.50 -8.05 -7.80
C ILE A 91 -0.17 -7.47 -9.05
N ARG A 92 -0.11 -8.17 -10.17
CA ARG A 92 -0.66 -7.69 -11.45
C ARG A 92 -2.18 -7.67 -11.43
N GLU A 93 -2.79 -8.70 -10.84
CA GLU A 93 -4.24 -8.81 -10.69
C GLU A 93 -4.59 -9.42 -9.32
N LEU A 94 -5.41 -8.71 -8.55
CA LEU A 94 -6.12 -9.25 -7.40
C LEU A 94 -7.62 -9.23 -7.69
N ASP A 95 -8.20 -10.41 -7.87
CA ASP A 95 -9.63 -10.61 -8.14
C ASP A 95 -10.36 -10.87 -6.82
N VAL A 96 -11.33 -10.02 -6.51
CA VAL A 96 -12.23 -10.12 -5.36
C VAL A 96 -13.66 -10.26 -5.90
N ALA A 97 -14.11 -11.49 -6.08
CA ALA A 97 -15.44 -11.82 -6.61
C ALA A 97 -15.79 -11.14 -7.95
N ASN A 98 -14.86 -11.18 -8.91
CA ASN A 98 -14.91 -10.57 -10.24
C ASN A 98 -14.70 -9.05 -10.28
N LEU A 99 -14.49 -8.40 -9.13
CA LEU A 99 -13.98 -7.05 -9.08
C LEU A 99 -12.46 -7.10 -9.00
N LYS A 100 -11.78 -6.42 -9.92
CA LYS A 100 -10.35 -6.57 -10.13
C LYS A 100 -9.59 -5.32 -9.73
N LEU A 101 -8.58 -5.51 -8.88
CA LEU A 101 -7.53 -4.54 -8.64
C LEU A 101 -6.31 -4.90 -9.50
N TYR A 102 -5.81 -3.94 -10.26
CA TYR A 102 -4.64 -4.11 -11.10
C TYR A 102 -3.43 -3.35 -10.55
N ASN A 103 -2.25 -3.94 -10.72
CA ASN A 103 -0.97 -3.34 -10.34
C ASN A 103 -0.91 -2.94 -8.85
N VAL A 104 -1.40 -3.84 -8.00
CA VAL A 104 -1.48 -3.66 -6.55
C VAL A 104 -0.10 -3.85 -5.95
N ARG A 105 0.39 -2.85 -5.21
CA ARG A 105 1.58 -3.05 -4.35
C ARG A 105 1.19 -3.85 -3.12
N ALA A 106 1.95 -4.90 -2.84
CA ALA A 106 1.77 -5.73 -1.67
C ALA A 106 3.09 -5.96 -0.93
N ASN A 107 2.98 -6.28 0.35
CA ASN A 107 4.10 -6.61 1.21
C ASN A 107 4.25 -8.12 1.36
N ILE A 108 5.46 -8.64 1.18
CA ILE A 108 5.83 -9.98 1.59
C ILE A 108 6.36 -9.89 3.01
N ILE A 109 5.70 -10.57 3.93
CA ILE A 109 6.20 -10.77 5.29
C ILE A 109 7.13 -11.99 5.25
N HIS A 110 8.39 -11.84 5.69
CA HIS A 110 9.41 -12.91 5.66
C HIS A 110 9.18 -13.94 6.80
N THR A 111 8.00 -14.55 6.82
CA THR A 111 7.60 -15.62 7.72
C THR A 111 6.74 -16.60 6.93
N GLU A 112 6.84 -17.90 7.22
CA GLU A 112 6.20 -18.95 6.42
C GLU A 112 4.66 -18.95 6.49
N ASN A 113 4.09 -18.54 7.62
CA ASN A 113 2.65 -18.63 7.91
C ASN A 113 2.05 -17.26 8.24
N ALA A 114 2.63 -16.18 7.71
CA ALA A 114 2.05 -14.86 7.89
C ALA A 114 0.65 -14.82 7.25
N PRO A 115 -0.35 -14.21 7.92
CA PRO A 115 -1.68 -14.12 7.34
C PRO A 115 -1.66 -13.31 6.05
N LEU A 116 -2.50 -13.73 5.10
CA LEU A 116 -2.79 -12.93 3.91
C LEU A 116 -3.77 -11.83 4.32
N LEU A 117 -3.37 -10.57 4.22
CA LEU A 117 -4.20 -9.44 4.63
C LEU A 117 -4.69 -8.69 3.41
N LEU A 118 -5.99 -8.42 3.36
CA LEU A 118 -6.60 -7.50 2.42
C LEU A 118 -6.86 -6.19 3.16
N GLY A 119 -5.94 -5.24 2.99
CA GLY A 119 -6.04 -3.94 3.62
C GLY A 119 -7.30 -3.17 3.21
N GLY A 120 -7.88 -2.43 4.15
CA GLY A 120 -9.11 -1.66 3.94
C GLY A 120 -9.02 -0.71 2.74
N SER A 121 -7.88 -0.04 2.55
CA SER A 121 -7.67 0.90 1.44
C SER A 121 -7.71 0.24 0.06
N ALA A 122 -7.31 -1.03 -0.05
CA ALA A 122 -7.42 -1.79 -1.31
C ALA A 122 -8.88 -2.11 -1.63
N LEU A 123 -9.66 -2.55 -0.63
CA LEU A 123 -11.08 -2.87 -0.80
C LEU A 123 -11.91 -1.64 -1.14
N GLU A 124 -11.62 -0.48 -0.53
CA GLU A 124 -12.30 0.79 -0.82
C GLU A 124 -12.17 1.22 -2.28
N LYS A 125 -11.10 0.80 -2.99
CA LYS A 125 -10.96 1.07 -4.43
C LYS A 125 -11.94 0.28 -5.28
N LEU A 126 -12.46 -0.84 -4.79
CA LEU A 126 -13.47 -1.64 -5.48
C LEU A 126 -14.88 -1.06 -5.31
N GLY A 127 -15.15 -0.29 -4.27
CA GLY A 127 -16.43 0.36 -4.04
C GLY A 127 -16.74 0.52 -2.55
N THR A 128 -17.87 1.15 -2.24
CA THR A 128 -18.39 1.21 -0.86
C THR A 128 -18.80 -0.19 -0.43
N TYR A 129 -18.45 -0.62 0.77
CA TYR A 129 -18.79 -1.97 1.23
C TYR A 129 -19.56 -1.99 2.55
N GLN A 130 -20.23 -3.11 2.80
CA GLN A 130 -20.97 -3.41 4.03
C GLN A 130 -20.69 -4.86 4.45
N ILE A 131 -20.56 -5.09 5.76
CA ILE A 131 -20.35 -6.42 6.33
C ILE A 131 -21.55 -6.80 7.20
N ASP A 132 -22.14 -7.96 6.91
CA ASP A 132 -23.10 -8.65 7.77
C ASP A 132 -22.39 -9.83 8.46
N PRO A 133 -21.87 -9.65 9.68
CA PRO A 133 -21.10 -10.68 10.36
C PRO A 133 -21.96 -11.86 10.84
N ASN A 134 -23.28 -11.69 10.94
CA ASN A 134 -24.18 -12.79 11.31
C ASN A 134 -24.39 -13.76 10.15
N LYS A 135 -24.35 -13.24 8.92
CA LYS A 135 -24.45 -14.04 7.69
C LYS A 135 -23.09 -14.39 7.07
N GLY A 136 -22.01 -13.77 7.56
CA GLY A 136 -20.68 -13.92 6.98
C GLY A 136 -20.61 -13.35 5.56
N VAL A 137 -21.29 -12.23 5.33
CA VAL A 137 -21.41 -11.63 3.99
C VAL A 137 -20.71 -10.29 3.94
N LEU A 138 -19.86 -10.09 2.93
CA LEU A 138 -19.34 -8.80 2.52
C LEU A 138 -20.04 -8.38 1.23
N THR A 139 -20.67 -7.21 1.22
CA THR A 139 -21.36 -6.65 0.06
C THR A 139 -20.59 -5.44 -0.44
N ILE A 140 -20.23 -5.40 -1.71
CA ILE A 140 -19.63 -4.24 -2.37
C ILE A 140 -20.71 -3.57 -3.24
N LEU A 141 -21.01 -2.33 -2.92
CA LEU A 141 -21.94 -1.44 -3.61
C LEU A 141 -21.18 -0.62 -4.66
N ASN A 142 -21.79 -0.46 -5.84
CA ASN A 142 -21.19 0.28 -6.96
C ASN A 142 -19.79 -0.25 -7.33
N GLY A 143 -19.66 -1.58 -7.36
CA GLY A 143 -18.42 -2.29 -7.62
C GLY A 143 -17.78 -1.90 -8.95
N ASN A 144 -16.50 -1.53 -8.95
CA ASN A 144 -15.74 -1.23 -10.16
C ASN A 144 -14.33 -1.81 -10.09
N ASN A 145 -13.77 -2.14 -11.26
CA ASN A 145 -12.35 -2.48 -11.37
C ASN A 145 -11.51 -1.21 -11.17
N TYR A 146 -10.32 -1.36 -10.59
CA TYR A 146 -9.42 -0.24 -10.33
C TYR A 146 -7.98 -0.60 -10.69
N ASP A 147 -7.29 0.31 -11.39
CA ASP A 147 -5.90 0.16 -11.76
C ASP A 147 -5.03 1.21 -11.06
N PHE A 148 -4.12 0.75 -10.20
CA PHE A 148 -3.22 1.60 -9.42
C PHE A 148 -2.14 2.29 -10.27
N SER A 149 -1.94 1.89 -11.53
CA SER A 149 -1.03 2.59 -12.45
C SER A 149 -1.59 3.94 -12.92
N THR A 150 -2.91 4.05 -13.05
CA THR A 150 -3.59 5.23 -13.62
C THR A 150 -3.54 6.48 -12.74
N ASN A 151 -3.24 6.33 -11.45
CA ASN A 151 -3.18 7.43 -10.48
C ASN A 151 -1.77 8.01 -10.28
N GLN A 152 -0.74 7.44 -10.91
CA GLN A 152 0.62 8.00 -10.82
C GLN A 152 0.80 9.31 -11.64
N SER A 153 -0.13 9.63 -12.54
CA SER A 153 -0.06 10.80 -13.42
C SER A 153 -0.81 12.05 -12.90
N GLN A 154 -1.50 12.00 -11.75
CA GLN A 154 -2.21 13.17 -11.21
C GLN A 154 -1.79 13.62 -9.80
N GLU A 155 -0.95 12.88 -9.08
CA GLU A 155 -0.37 13.34 -7.79
C GLU A 155 1.07 13.87 -7.89
N THR A 156 1.69 13.81 -9.06
CA THR A 156 3.05 14.34 -9.30
C THR A 156 3.10 15.84 -9.59
N SER A 157 2.00 16.58 -9.40
CA SER A 157 1.98 18.05 -9.53
C SER A 157 0.99 18.71 -8.57
N ARG A 158 1.10 18.42 -7.27
CA ARG A 158 0.69 19.40 -6.24
C ARG A 158 1.94 19.82 -5.50
N ASN A 159 2.39 21.03 -5.85
CA ASN A 159 3.58 21.71 -5.33
C ASN A 159 3.87 21.36 -3.86
N LEU A 160 4.82 20.45 -3.63
CA LEU A 160 5.59 20.49 -2.39
C LEU A 160 6.44 21.77 -2.47
N PRO A 161 6.44 22.62 -1.43
CA PRO A 161 7.25 23.82 -1.44
C PRO A 161 8.72 23.43 -1.60
N SER A 162 9.28 23.73 -2.77
CA SER A 162 10.70 23.53 -3.06
C SER A 162 11.49 24.48 -2.16
N GLN A 163 11.94 23.99 -1.01
CA GLN A 163 12.85 24.76 -0.19
C GLN A 163 14.22 24.70 -0.87
N ASN A 164 14.62 25.81 -1.50
CA ASN A 164 15.92 26.03 -2.13
C ASN A 164 17.06 26.07 -1.09
N GLN A 165 17.22 25.01 -0.31
CA GLN A 165 18.36 24.82 0.57
C GLN A 165 19.41 24.00 -0.18
N LYS A 166 20.62 24.54 -0.29
CA LYS A 166 21.75 23.84 -0.91
C LYS A 166 22.06 22.58 -0.11
N LEU A 167 22.04 21.43 -0.78
CA LEU A 167 22.35 20.14 -0.16
C LEU A 167 23.81 20.11 0.35
N PRO A 168 24.06 19.47 1.50
CA PRO A 168 25.40 19.36 2.07
C PRO A 168 26.30 18.41 1.25
N ASN A 169 27.61 18.67 1.28
CA ASN A 169 28.58 17.92 0.47
C ASN A 169 28.73 16.44 0.89
N ASN A 170 28.44 16.11 2.16
CA ASN A 170 28.48 14.75 2.70
C ASN A 170 27.13 14.03 2.66
N LEU A 171 26.19 14.51 1.82
CA LEU A 171 24.88 13.89 1.67
C LEU A 171 25.00 12.46 1.15
N LYS A 172 24.39 11.54 1.88
CA LYS A 172 24.12 10.17 1.47
C LYS A 172 22.64 10.05 1.10
N ILE A 173 22.35 9.23 0.09
CA ILE A 173 21.00 9.07 -0.45
C ILE A 173 20.62 7.60 -0.30
N GLY A 174 19.48 7.33 0.32
CA GLY A 174 18.90 6.00 0.43
C GLY A 174 18.30 5.53 -0.90
N PRO A 175 17.73 4.31 -0.96
CA PRO A 175 17.01 3.87 -2.14
C PRO A 175 15.84 4.80 -2.43
N TYR A 176 15.65 5.13 -3.71
CA TYR A 176 14.42 5.78 -4.16
C TYR A 176 13.29 4.77 -4.07
N SER A 177 12.19 5.17 -3.44
CA SER A 177 10.91 4.51 -3.62
C SER A 177 10.49 4.55 -5.08
N ASP A 178 9.60 3.65 -5.46
CA ASP A 178 8.92 3.69 -6.75
C ASP A 178 8.09 4.96 -6.96
N GLU A 179 7.84 5.70 -5.89
CA GLU A 179 7.20 7.01 -5.87
C GLU A 179 8.18 8.15 -6.21
N GLY A 180 9.45 7.83 -6.48
CA GLY A 180 10.50 8.78 -6.85
C GLY A 180 11.05 9.60 -5.68
N VAL A 181 10.78 9.16 -4.45
CA VAL A 181 11.23 9.81 -3.21
C VAL A 181 12.25 8.93 -2.50
N ALA A 182 13.38 9.50 -2.10
CA ALA A 182 14.37 8.84 -1.24
C ALA A 182 14.48 9.59 0.08
N TYR A 183 14.69 8.86 1.18
CA TYR A 183 15.31 9.50 2.34
C TYR A 183 16.77 9.81 2.01
N ALA A 184 17.26 10.93 2.51
CA ALA A 184 18.65 11.31 2.41
C ALA A 184 19.12 11.75 3.79
N TRP A 185 20.42 11.63 4.06
CA TRP A 185 20.96 12.02 5.34
C TRP A 185 22.39 12.52 5.22
N TYR A 186 22.81 13.31 6.20
CA TYR A 186 24.18 13.72 6.36
C TYR A 186 24.51 13.79 7.84
N GLU A 187 25.80 13.82 8.14
CA GLU A 187 26.28 13.92 9.52
C GLU A 187 26.59 15.38 9.86
N ILE A 188 26.13 15.83 11.02
CA ILE A 188 26.46 17.12 11.64
C ILE A 188 26.73 16.87 13.13
N ASP A 189 27.91 17.30 13.61
CA ASP A 189 28.34 17.14 15.01
C ASP A 189 28.22 15.69 15.55
N GLY A 190 28.58 14.71 14.73
CA GLY A 190 28.51 13.29 15.09
C GLY A 190 27.09 12.70 15.13
N ARG A 191 26.10 13.41 14.58
CA ARG A 191 24.71 12.95 14.48
C ARG A 191 24.25 12.92 13.04
N GLU A 192 23.59 11.84 12.65
CA GLU A 192 22.90 11.75 11.37
C GLU A 192 21.58 12.51 11.45
N VAL A 193 21.30 13.31 10.43
CA VAL A 193 20.03 14.00 10.26
C VAL A 193 19.44 13.66 8.90
N TYR A 194 18.17 13.28 8.91
CA TYR A 194 17.46 12.74 7.76
C TYR A 194 16.41 13.72 7.25
N GLY A 195 16.25 13.75 5.93
CA GLY A 195 15.19 14.44 5.20
C GLY A 195 14.79 13.61 3.98
N TYR A 196 13.96 14.18 3.10
CA TYR A 196 13.53 13.49 1.87
C TYR A 196 13.78 14.33 0.63
N ILE A 197 14.18 13.67 -0.45
CA ILE A 197 14.49 14.30 -1.73
C ILE A 197 13.80 13.58 -2.90
N ASP A 198 13.60 14.30 -4.00
CA ASP A 198 13.21 13.71 -5.28
C ASP A 198 14.43 13.26 -6.11
N LYS A 199 14.17 12.64 -7.28
CA LYS A 199 15.21 12.17 -8.22
C LYS A 199 16.12 13.29 -8.75
N ASN A 200 15.64 14.54 -8.74
CA ASN A 200 16.40 15.73 -9.13
C ASN A 200 17.18 16.34 -7.97
N LYS A 201 17.15 15.69 -6.79
CA LYS A 201 17.74 16.15 -5.53
C LYS A 201 17.11 17.43 -4.98
N ASN A 202 15.86 17.72 -5.35
CA ASN A 202 15.08 18.74 -4.67
C ASN A 202 14.66 18.23 -3.29
N ILE A 203 14.75 19.07 -2.27
CA ILE A 203 14.30 18.73 -0.92
C ILE A 203 12.78 18.74 -0.89
N LEU A 204 12.19 17.59 -0.60
CA LEU A 204 10.75 17.38 -0.43
C LEU A 204 10.34 17.59 1.02
N LEU A 205 11.11 17.02 1.96
CA LEU A 205 10.93 17.22 3.39
C LEU A 205 12.27 17.59 4.03
N PRO A 206 12.28 18.55 4.97
CA PRO A 206 13.51 19.08 5.55
C PRO A 206 14.30 18.03 6.32
N PHE A 207 15.60 18.29 6.48
CA PHE A 207 16.50 17.47 7.28
C PHE A 207 16.30 17.77 8.77
N GLU A 208 15.29 17.14 9.37
CA GLU A 208 14.90 17.36 10.77
C GLU A 208 14.57 16.06 11.52
N TYR A 209 14.75 14.92 10.88
CA TYR A 209 14.47 13.61 11.47
C TYR A 209 15.76 12.98 12.00
N GLU A 210 15.66 12.30 13.13
CA GLU A 210 16.73 11.47 13.71
C GLU A 210 16.93 10.17 12.92
N PHE A 211 15.85 9.71 12.26
CA PHE A 211 15.85 8.53 11.41
C PHE A 211 14.64 8.60 10.46
N ALA A 212 14.77 8.04 9.25
CA ALA A 212 13.71 8.01 8.25
C ALA A 212 13.76 6.74 7.40
N PHE A 213 12.60 6.09 7.21
CA PHE A 213 12.43 4.99 6.27
C PHE A 213 11.94 5.47 4.90
N THR A 214 12.10 4.62 3.88
CA THR A 214 11.60 4.87 2.51
C THR A 214 10.08 5.07 2.50
N PHE A 215 9.61 6.00 1.67
CA PHE A 215 8.18 6.16 1.39
C PHE A 215 7.61 4.91 0.73
N PHE A 216 6.47 4.45 1.20
CA PHE A 216 5.71 3.37 0.61
C PHE A 216 4.21 3.63 0.79
N ASP A 217 3.50 3.71 -0.33
CA ASP A 217 2.08 4.04 -0.41
C ASP A 217 1.77 5.41 0.22
N GLY A 218 2.58 6.41 -0.12
CA GLY A 218 2.40 7.80 0.33
C GLY A 218 2.72 8.06 1.81
N GLN A 219 3.19 7.05 2.56
CA GLN A 219 3.57 7.17 3.96
C GLN A 219 5.01 6.74 4.23
N ALA A 220 5.62 7.28 5.29
CA ALA A 220 6.92 6.84 5.78
C ALA A 220 6.97 6.86 7.31
N VAL A 221 7.76 5.98 7.91
CA VAL A 221 8.04 5.98 9.35
C VAL A 221 9.28 6.83 9.60
N VAL A 222 9.17 7.77 10.53
CA VAL A 222 10.26 8.68 10.92
C VAL A 222 10.41 8.74 12.43
N LYS A 223 11.59 9.13 12.89
CA LYS A 223 11.86 9.46 14.29
C LYS A 223 12.17 10.96 14.41
N LYS A 224 11.46 11.67 15.27
CA LYS A 224 11.69 13.09 15.59
C LYS A 224 11.45 13.34 17.07
N ASN A 225 12.35 14.05 17.73
CA ASN A 225 12.27 14.38 19.16
C ASN A 225 12.07 13.12 20.04
N GLY A 226 12.83 12.06 19.75
CA GLY A 226 12.75 10.79 20.46
C GLY A 226 11.51 9.94 20.19
N ARG A 227 10.54 10.40 19.39
CA ARG A 227 9.29 9.68 19.09
C ARG A 227 9.29 9.16 17.66
N VAL A 228 8.75 7.95 17.48
CA VAL A 228 8.56 7.32 16.18
C VAL A 228 7.10 7.50 15.75
N PHE A 229 6.85 7.90 14.51
CA PHE A 229 5.50 8.08 13.97
C PHE A 229 5.48 7.97 12.44
N LYS A 230 4.28 7.79 11.88
CA LYS A 230 4.07 7.81 10.43
C LYS A 230 3.80 9.23 9.94
N ILE A 231 4.39 9.59 8.80
CA ILE A 231 4.13 10.83 8.08
C ILE A 231 3.58 10.55 6.69
N ASN A 232 2.78 11.47 6.15
CA ASN A 232 2.42 11.50 4.73
C ASN A 232 3.48 12.24 3.91
N ARG A 233 3.29 12.32 2.58
CA ARG A 233 4.21 13.02 1.67
C ARG A 233 4.38 14.51 1.97
N GLN A 234 3.46 15.15 2.69
CA GLN A 234 3.57 16.54 3.11
C GLN A 234 4.29 16.70 4.46
N GLY A 235 4.79 15.61 5.05
CA GLY A 235 5.44 15.61 6.36
C GLY A 235 4.46 15.70 7.53
N GLN A 236 3.15 15.60 7.28
CA GLN A 236 2.15 15.65 8.32
C GLN A 236 2.08 14.29 9.01
N LYS A 237 2.05 14.29 10.35
CA LYS A 237 1.86 13.08 11.14
C LYS A 237 0.50 12.46 10.82
N VAL A 238 0.51 11.18 10.45
CA VAL A 238 -0.68 10.36 10.16
C VAL A 238 -1.12 9.59 11.40
N SER A 239 -0.17 8.93 12.07
CA SER A 239 -0.42 8.17 13.30
C SER A 239 0.85 8.12 14.14
N ASP A 240 0.72 7.92 15.45
CA ASP A 240 1.85 7.42 16.24
C ASP A 240 2.28 6.05 15.71
N PHE A 241 3.54 5.72 15.94
CA PHE A 241 4.06 4.38 15.73
C PHE A 241 4.23 3.78 17.11
N GLU A 242 3.21 3.07 17.56
CA GLU A 242 3.29 2.30 18.79
C GLU A 242 3.91 0.93 18.48
N PRO A 243 5.01 0.56 19.14
CA PRO A 243 5.54 -0.79 19.07
C PRO A 243 4.53 -1.77 19.68
#